data_AF-A0A970PTZ2-F1
#
_entry.id   AF-A0A970PTZ2-F1
#
_cell.length_a   1.000
_cell.length_b   1.000
_cell.length_c   1.000
_cell.angle_alpha   90.00
_cell.angle_beta   90.00
_cell.angle_gamma   90.00
#
_symmetry.space_group_name_H-M   'P 1'
#
loop_
_entity.id
_entity.type
_entity.pdbx_description
1 polymer ?
#
loop_
_entity_poly.entity_id
_entity_poly.type
_entity_poly.pdbx_seq_one_letter_code
_entity_poly.pdbx_strand_id
1 'polypeptide(L)'
;MKKPRTMPFANRVAGVFGILIGGTAYWMTTSFKQFINVPVGPEVFPQIMSVALILFSAILLVQSFFTKDRRRAPTLSLRDKGMQRMLMVLGIVVLMFLLWDTVGFLILSPLVLFLLMTVSGARNWATMIILSLGITIVVWLLFWKVLVIEIPLGPLNFIY
;
A
#
# COMPACT_ATOMS: atom_id res chain seq x y z
N MET A 1 -13.93 -21.51 -26.03
CA MET A 1 -12.66 -21.03 -25.42
C MET A 1 -12.51 -19.53 -25.69
N LYS A 2 -12.46 -18.66 -24.66
CA LYS A 2 -12.24 -17.21 -24.85
C LYS A 2 -10.79 -16.95 -25.30
N LYS A 3 -10.60 -16.17 -26.37
CA LYS A 3 -9.27 -15.78 -26.88
C LYS A 3 -8.47 -15.12 -25.74
N PRO A 4 -7.21 -15.52 -25.49
CA PRO A 4 -6.41 -14.94 -24.42
C PRO A 4 -6.17 -13.45 -24.69
N ARG A 5 -6.32 -12.62 -23.64
CA ARG A 5 -6.11 -11.17 -23.71
C ARG A 5 -4.62 -10.83 -23.91
N THR A 6 -4.33 -9.73 -24.60
CA THR A 6 -2.96 -9.28 -24.87
C THR A 6 -2.45 -8.33 -23.77
N MET A 7 -1.13 -8.19 -23.62
CA MET A 7 -0.51 -7.25 -22.67
C MET A 7 -1.05 -5.80 -22.79
N PRO A 8 -1.21 -5.22 -23.99
CA PRO A 8 -1.76 -3.87 -24.13
C PRO A 8 -3.19 -3.75 -23.58
N PHE A 9 -4.02 -4.78 -23.76
CA PHE A 9 -5.36 -4.80 -23.19
C PHE A 9 -5.32 -4.83 -21.66
N ALA A 10 -4.47 -5.66 -21.06
CA ALA A 10 -4.31 -5.73 -19.62
C ALA A 10 -3.82 -4.39 -19.03
N ASN A 11 -2.86 -3.75 -19.68
CA ASN A 11 -2.34 -2.45 -19.26
C ASN A 11 -3.41 -1.36 -19.34
N ARG A 12 -4.29 -1.37 -20.36
CA ARG A 12 -5.44 -0.43 -20.42
C ARG A 12 -6.38 -0.59 -19.24
N VAL A 13 -6.75 -1.84 -18.93
CA VAL A 13 -7.63 -2.12 -17.81
C VAL A 13 -6.98 -1.69 -16.49
N ALA A 14 -5.70 -2.02 -16.28
CA ALA A 14 -4.96 -1.62 -15.09
C ALA A 14 -4.83 -0.09 -14.97
N GLY A 15 -4.53 0.61 -16.06
CA GLY A 15 -4.41 2.07 -16.09
C GLY A 15 -5.74 2.77 -15.79
N VAL A 16 -6.85 2.35 -16.42
CA VAL A 16 -8.18 2.90 -16.13
C VAL A 16 -8.57 2.62 -14.67
N PHE A 17 -8.36 1.40 -14.19
CA PHE A 17 -8.65 1.02 -12.83
C PHE A 17 -7.84 1.82 -11.80
N GLY A 18 -6.54 2.01 -12.05
CA GLY A 18 -5.66 2.79 -11.19
C GLY A 18 -6.03 4.28 -11.14
N ILE A 19 -6.43 4.87 -12.28
CA ILE A 19 -6.95 6.25 -12.33
C ILE A 19 -8.24 6.38 -11.52
N LEU A 20 -9.18 5.45 -11.69
CA LEU A 20 -10.45 5.47 -10.95
C LEU A 20 -10.21 5.33 -9.43
N ILE A 21 -9.42 4.35 -9.01
CA ILE A 21 -9.09 4.17 -7.59
C ILE A 21 -8.38 5.39 -7.04
N GLY A 22 -7.34 5.88 -7.71
CA GLY A 22 -6.60 7.06 -7.27
C GLY A 22 -7.50 8.30 -7.18
N GLY A 23 -8.38 8.50 -8.16
CA GLY A 23 -9.35 9.60 -8.15
C GLY A 23 -10.34 9.49 -6.98
N THR A 24 -10.90 8.30 -6.75
CA THR A 24 -11.80 8.07 -5.61
C THR A 24 -11.08 8.24 -4.26
N ALA A 25 -9.84 7.74 -4.14
CA ALA A 25 -9.05 7.86 -2.92
C ALA A 25 -8.74 9.34 -2.63
N TYR A 26 -8.33 10.11 -3.65
CA TYR A 26 -8.11 11.55 -3.52
C TYR A 26 -9.41 12.26 -3.07
N TRP A 27 -10.53 11.95 -3.71
CA TRP A 27 -11.82 12.51 -3.32
C TRP A 27 -12.20 12.19 -1.88
N MET A 28 -11.96 10.96 -1.41
CA MET A 28 -12.21 10.58 -0.01
C MET A 28 -11.40 11.41 0.99
N THR A 29 -10.20 11.87 0.63
CA THR A 29 -9.39 12.73 1.52
C THR A 29 -10.07 14.06 1.84
N THR A 30 -10.96 14.54 0.96
CA THR A 30 -11.70 15.79 1.20
C THR A 30 -12.70 15.68 2.35
N SER A 31 -13.04 14.45 2.77
CA SER A 31 -13.91 14.19 3.92
C SER A 31 -13.14 14.00 5.24
N PHE A 32 -11.81 14.18 5.23
CA PHE A 32 -11.00 13.99 6.43
C PHE A 32 -11.19 15.16 7.42
N LYS A 33 -11.15 14.84 8.71
CA LYS A 33 -11.20 15.85 9.76
C LYS A 33 -9.94 16.71 9.73
N GLN A 34 -10.15 18.01 9.70
CA GLN A 34 -9.08 19.01 9.78
C GLN A 34 -8.75 19.28 11.25
N PHE A 35 -7.46 19.23 11.60
CA PHE A 35 -7.00 19.48 12.96
C PHE A 35 -6.42 20.90 13.08
N ILE A 36 -6.92 21.67 14.04
CA ILE A 36 -6.42 23.01 14.34
C ILE A 36 -5.02 22.87 14.97
N ASN A 37 -4.04 23.65 14.50
CA ASN A 37 -2.63 23.64 14.93
C ASN A 37 -1.76 22.46 14.43
N VAL A 38 -2.20 21.71 13.42
CA VAL A 38 -1.34 20.73 12.74
C VAL A 38 -0.89 21.31 11.39
N PRO A 39 0.42 21.60 11.17
CA PRO A 39 0.89 22.23 9.94
C PRO A 39 0.67 21.39 8.67
N VAL A 40 0.63 20.06 8.82
CA VAL A 40 0.43 19.10 7.73
C VAL A 40 -0.67 18.13 8.15
N GLY A 41 -1.85 18.30 7.56
CA GLY A 41 -3.01 17.46 7.84
C GLY A 41 -2.87 16.00 7.39
N PRO A 42 -3.67 15.08 7.96
CA PRO A 42 -3.63 13.65 7.63
C PRO A 42 -3.99 13.34 6.16
N GLU A 43 -4.63 14.27 5.45
CA GLU A 43 -4.97 14.17 4.04
C GLU A 43 -3.78 14.26 3.10
N VAL A 44 -2.70 14.95 3.49
CA VAL A 44 -1.59 15.28 2.59
C VAL A 44 -0.89 14.02 2.08
N PHE A 45 -0.62 13.05 2.96
CA PHE A 45 0.03 11.82 2.56
C PHE A 45 -0.81 10.97 1.59
N PRO A 46 -2.10 10.64 1.89
CA PRO A 46 -2.97 9.98 0.92
C PRO A 46 -3.18 10.76 -0.38
N GLN A 47 -3.19 12.10 -0.35
CA GLN A 47 -3.29 12.93 -1.55
C GLN A 47 -2.07 12.74 -2.46
N ILE A 48 -0.84 12.82 -1.93
CA ILE A 48 0.39 12.59 -2.70
C ILE A 48 0.38 11.20 -3.32
N MET A 49 0.01 10.16 -2.55
CA MET A 49 -0.07 8.79 -3.06
C MET A 49 -1.12 8.63 -4.15
N SER A 50 -2.28 9.27 -3.98
CA SER A 50 -3.36 9.23 -4.97
C SER A 50 -2.94 9.92 -6.28
N VAL A 51 -2.29 11.09 -6.19
CA VAL A 51 -1.76 11.81 -7.36
C VAL A 51 -0.68 10.98 -8.07
N ALA A 52 0.25 10.38 -7.33
CA ALA A 52 1.28 9.52 -7.90
C ALA A 52 0.67 8.29 -8.60
N LEU A 53 -0.34 7.66 -8.00
CA LEU A 53 -1.04 6.52 -8.60
C LEU A 53 -1.76 6.93 -9.89
N ILE A 54 -2.47 8.06 -9.90
CA ILE A 54 -3.13 8.60 -11.10
C ILE A 54 -2.08 8.87 -12.19
N LEU A 55 -0.98 9.52 -11.85
CA LEU A 55 0.09 9.88 -12.78
C LEU A 55 0.69 8.63 -13.44
N PHE A 56 1.13 7.65 -12.65
CA PHE A 56 1.71 6.42 -13.19
C PHE A 56 0.70 5.58 -13.95
N SER A 57 -0.56 5.56 -13.52
CA SER A 57 -1.64 4.87 -14.24
C SER A 57 -1.95 5.52 -15.59
N ALA A 58 -1.91 6.86 -15.66
CA ALA A 58 -2.06 7.62 -16.90
C ALA A 58 -0.88 7.35 -17.85
N ILE A 59 0.36 7.38 -17.35
CA ILE A 59 1.56 7.02 -18.14
C ILE A 59 1.42 5.60 -18.70
N LEU A 60 1.04 4.63 -17.88
CA LEU A 60 0.88 3.23 -18.28
C LEU A 60 -0.25 3.07 -19.30
N LEU A 61 -1.35 3.80 -19.14
CA LEU A 61 -2.47 3.83 -20.09
C LEU A 61 -2.04 4.41 -21.43
N VAL A 62 -1.33 5.55 -21.45
CA VAL A 62 -0.79 6.15 -22.68
C VAL A 62 0.17 5.19 -23.37
N GLN A 63 1.14 4.60 -22.65
CA GLN A 63 2.09 3.63 -23.19
C GLN A 63 1.39 2.41 -23.81
N SER A 64 0.24 1.98 -23.27
CA SER A 64 -0.51 0.83 -23.80
C SER A 64 -1.11 1.06 -25.20
N PHE A 65 -1.20 2.32 -25.67
CA PHE A 65 -1.63 2.64 -27.03
C PHE A 65 -0.46 2.62 -28.02
N PHE A 66 0.75 2.91 -27.57
CA PHE A 66 1.95 2.92 -28.40
C PHE A 66 2.70 1.58 -28.40
N THR A 67 2.53 0.76 -27.36
CA THR A 67 3.21 -0.54 -27.26
C THR A 67 2.58 -1.58 -28.18
N LYS A 68 3.42 -2.26 -28.97
CA LYS A 68 3.03 -3.34 -29.87
C LYS A 68 3.29 -4.73 -29.28
N ASP A 69 3.55 -4.82 -27.98
CA ASP A 69 3.84 -6.09 -27.32
C ASP A 69 2.67 -7.08 -27.49
N ARG A 70 2.93 -8.15 -28.24
CA ARG A 70 1.94 -9.21 -28.52
C ARG A 70 2.01 -10.36 -27.51
N ARG A 71 2.82 -10.24 -26.45
CA ARG A 71 2.84 -11.23 -25.36
C ARG A 71 1.42 -11.39 -24.79
N ARG A 72 1.07 -12.64 -24.46
CA ARG A 72 -0.18 -12.95 -23.79
C ARG A 72 -0.16 -12.33 -22.40
N ALA A 73 -1.26 -11.69 -22.01
CA ALA A 73 -1.40 -11.21 -20.64
C ALA A 73 -1.37 -12.39 -19.66
N PRO A 74 -0.86 -12.20 -18.43
CA PRO A 74 -0.94 -13.20 -17.39
C PRO A 74 -2.40 -13.62 -17.18
N THR A 75 -2.66 -14.91 -17.10
CA THR A 75 -4.00 -15.41 -16.74
C THR A 75 -4.16 -15.36 -15.24
N LEU A 76 -5.29 -14.83 -14.76
CA LEU A 76 -5.67 -14.90 -13.35
C LEU A 76 -5.88 -16.38 -12.98
N SER A 77 -4.89 -16.98 -12.31
CA SER A 77 -4.93 -18.37 -11.86
C SER A 77 -4.53 -18.43 -10.40
N LEU A 78 -5.37 -19.03 -9.56
CA LEU A 78 -5.08 -19.22 -8.14
C LEU A 78 -3.92 -20.19 -7.87
N ARG A 79 -3.50 -20.96 -8.89
CA ARG A 79 -2.32 -21.83 -8.81
C ARG A 79 -1.01 -21.09 -9.13
N ASP A 80 -1.09 -19.87 -9.65
CA ASP A 80 0.10 -19.06 -9.90
C ASP A 80 0.70 -18.57 -8.57
N LYS A 81 1.99 -18.82 -8.36
CA LYS A 81 2.68 -18.42 -7.12
C LYS A 81 2.68 -16.89 -6.94
N GLY A 82 2.68 -16.12 -8.02
CA GLY A 82 2.58 -14.67 -7.98
C GLY A 82 1.20 -14.22 -7.48
N MET A 83 0.12 -14.80 -8.03
CA MET A 83 -1.25 -14.56 -7.58
C MET A 83 -1.43 -14.91 -6.10
N GLN A 84 -0.92 -16.06 -5.66
CA GLN A 84 -0.98 -16.47 -4.25
C GLN A 84 -0.25 -15.48 -3.33
N ARG A 85 0.93 -15.01 -3.73
CA ARG A 85 1.65 -13.96 -2.98
C ARG A 85 0.86 -12.66 -2.91
N MET A 86 0.26 -12.23 -4.01
CA MET A 86 -0.58 -11.03 -4.04
C MET A 86 -1.78 -11.15 -3.09
N LEU A 87 -2.46 -12.30 -3.10
CA LEU A 87 -3.59 -12.58 -2.21
C LEU A 87 -3.15 -12.66 -0.74
N MET A 88 -1.98 -13.24 -0.45
CA MET A 88 -1.41 -13.23 0.90
C MET A 88 -1.10 -11.81 1.37
N VAL A 89 -0.48 -10.97 0.53
CA VAL A 89 -0.23 -9.56 0.86
C VAL A 89 -1.54 -8.83 1.13
N LEU A 90 -2.55 -9.01 0.28
CA LEU A 90 -3.88 -8.42 0.49
C LEU A 90 -4.48 -8.87 1.83
N GLY A 91 -4.42 -10.17 2.14
CA GLY A 91 -4.88 -10.72 3.41
C GLY A 91 -4.15 -10.13 4.61
N ILE A 92 -2.83 -9.97 4.53
CA ILE A 92 -2.01 -9.33 5.58
C ILE A 92 -2.44 -7.87 5.79
N VAL A 93 -2.66 -7.10 4.71
CA VAL A 93 -3.10 -5.70 4.81
C VAL A 93 -4.50 -5.58 5.41
N VAL A 94 -5.43 -6.46 5.04
CA VAL A 94 -6.77 -6.49 5.66
C VAL A 94 -6.67 -6.85 7.14
N LEU A 95 -5.86 -7.85 7.49
CA LEU A 95 -5.64 -8.25 8.88
C LEU A 95 -5.01 -7.13 9.71
N MET A 96 -4.05 -6.41 9.13
CA MET A 96 -3.44 -5.22 9.73
C MET A 96 -4.51 -4.17 10.06
N PHE A 97 -5.42 -3.87 9.13
CA PHE A 97 -6.50 -2.91 9.38
C PHE A 97 -7.43 -3.36 10.51
N LEU A 98 -7.79 -4.65 10.55
CA LEU A 98 -8.67 -5.20 11.60
C LEU A 98 -8.03 -5.24 13.00
N LEU A 99 -6.70 -5.38 13.06
CA LEU A 99 -5.94 -5.48 14.32
C LEU A 99 -5.33 -4.15 14.76
N TRP A 100 -5.48 -3.08 13.97
CA TRP A 100 -4.79 -1.82 14.19
C TRP A 100 -5.06 -1.22 15.58
N ASP A 101 -6.33 -1.12 15.96
CA ASP A 101 -6.73 -0.53 17.25
C ASP A 101 -6.44 -1.45 18.45
N THR A 102 -6.47 -2.77 18.23
CA THR A 102 -6.33 -3.76 19.30
C THR A 102 -4.88 -4.08 19.64
N VAL A 103 -4.02 -4.20 18.63
CA VAL A 103 -2.60 -4.54 18.79
C VAL A 103 -1.72 -3.29 18.87
N GLY A 104 -2.11 -2.22 18.17
CA GLY A 104 -1.37 -0.98 18.13
C GLY A 104 -0.19 -0.98 17.15
N PHE A 105 0.22 0.21 16.75
CA PHE A 105 1.22 0.46 15.71
C PHE A 105 2.59 -0.14 16.02
N LEU A 106 3.08 0.02 17.26
CA LEU A 106 4.44 -0.37 17.63
C LEU A 106 4.70 -1.88 17.55
N ILE A 107 3.66 -2.69 17.70
CA ILE A 107 3.73 -4.15 17.64
C ILE A 107 3.31 -4.64 16.25
N LEU A 108 2.21 -4.11 15.72
CA LEU A 108 1.62 -4.61 14.49
C LEU A 108 2.46 -4.26 13.25
N SER A 109 2.96 -3.04 13.15
CA SER A 109 3.75 -2.57 12.00
C SER A 109 5.03 -3.38 11.74
N PRO A 110 5.91 -3.66 12.73
CA PRO A 110 7.12 -4.42 12.45
C PRO A 110 6.79 -5.86 12.09
N LEU A 111 5.76 -6.46 12.71
CA LEU A 111 5.27 -7.79 12.35
C LEU A 111 4.79 -7.83 10.90
N VAL A 112 3.93 -6.88 10.50
CA VAL A 112 3.41 -6.78 9.14
C VAL A 112 4.52 -6.53 8.13
N LEU A 113 5.43 -5.58 8.39
CA LEU A 113 6.58 -5.32 7.51
C LEU A 113 7.44 -6.57 7.32
N PHE A 114 7.73 -7.30 8.40
CA PHE A 114 8.50 -8.53 8.34
C PHE A 114 7.78 -9.62 7.52
N LEU A 115 6.46 -9.80 7.72
CA LEU A 115 5.64 -10.74 6.95
C LEU A 115 5.60 -10.36 5.47
N LEU A 116 5.42 -9.08 5.14
CA LEU A 116 5.42 -8.60 3.77
C LEU A 116 6.76 -8.87 3.08
N MET A 117 7.89 -8.61 3.76
CA MET A 117 9.22 -8.95 3.24
C MET A 117 9.38 -10.46 3.02
N THR A 118 8.88 -11.28 3.95
CA THR A 118 8.94 -12.75 3.86
C THR A 118 8.15 -13.28 2.66
N VAL A 119 6.92 -12.79 2.45
CA VAL A 119 6.05 -13.16 1.33
C VAL A 119 6.62 -12.66 0.00
N SER A 120 7.23 -11.48 0.01
CA SER A 120 7.91 -10.89 -1.16
C SER A 120 9.17 -11.67 -1.56
N GLY A 121 9.70 -12.51 -0.65
CA GLY A 121 10.82 -13.40 -0.93
C GLY A 121 12.16 -12.91 -0.38
N ALA A 122 12.20 -11.87 0.46
CA ALA A 122 13.41 -11.52 1.19
C ALA A 122 13.79 -12.65 2.16
N ARG A 123 15.09 -12.92 2.28
CA ARG A 123 15.64 -14.03 3.08
C ARG A 123 16.79 -13.61 4.00
N ASN A 124 17.21 -12.35 3.95
CA ASN A 124 18.19 -11.85 4.90
C ASN A 124 17.47 -11.45 6.19
N TRP A 125 17.35 -12.42 7.10
CA TRP A 125 16.60 -12.28 8.36
C TRP A 125 17.08 -11.12 9.22
N ALA A 126 18.40 -10.89 9.29
CA ALA A 126 18.96 -9.78 10.05
C ALA A 126 18.51 -8.43 9.47
N THR A 127 18.64 -8.25 8.15
CA THR A 127 18.14 -7.04 7.48
C THR A 127 16.64 -6.87 7.64
N MET A 128 15.85 -7.95 7.56
CA MET A 128 14.40 -7.87 7.71
C MET A 128 13.98 -7.42 9.12
N ILE A 129 14.64 -7.95 10.17
CA ILE A 129 14.38 -7.55 11.56
C ILE A 129 14.78 -6.09 11.78
N ILE A 130 15.99 -5.72 11.34
CA ILE A 130 16.50 -4.36 11.49
C ILE A 130 15.61 -3.35 10.77
N LEU A 131 15.21 -3.64 9.52
CA LEU A 131 14.36 -2.72 8.74
C LEU A 131 12.95 -2.65 9.31
N SER A 132 12.34 -3.78 9.68
CA SER A 132 10.97 -3.77 10.22
C SER A 132 10.88 -2.99 11.53
N LEU A 133 11.81 -3.19 12.46
CA LEU A 133 11.87 -2.44 13.72
C LEU A 133 12.29 -0.98 13.48
N GLY A 134 13.36 -0.77 12.71
CA GLY A 134 13.93 0.56 12.46
C GLY A 134 12.94 1.48 11.76
N ILE A 135 12.28 1.01 10.69
CA ILE A 135 11.27 1.80 9.98
C ILE A 135 10.09 2.11 10.91
N THR A 136 9.62 1.14 11.70
CA THR A 136 8.53 1.35 12.66
C THR A 136 8.88 2.45 13.65
N ILE A 137 10.07 2.39 14.27
CA ILE A 137 10.50 3.38 15.27
C ILE A 137 10.66 4.76 14.63
N VAL A 138 11.28 4.86 13.45
CA VAL A 138 11.45 6.13 12.74
C VAL A 138 10.09 6.77 12.42
N VAL A 139 9.14 5.98 11.90
CA VAL A 139 7.80 6.48 11.60
C VAL A 139 7.06 6.86 12.89
N TRP A 140 7.16 6.07 13.95
CA TRP A 140 6.57 6.43 15.24
C TRP A 140 7.11 7.76 15.77
N LEU A 141 8.43 7.96 15.73
CA LEU A 141 9.06 9.23 16.12
C LEU A 141 8.62 10.39 15.24
N LEU A 142 8.47 10.19 13.94
CA LEU A 142 7.99 11.21 13.01
C LEU A 142 6.58 11.66 13.41
N PHE A 143 5.68 10.72 13.68
CA PHE A 143 4.32 11.06 14.09
C PHE A 143 4.25 11.70 15.47
N TRP A 144 5.02 11.19 16.43
CA TRP A 144 5.01 11.69 17.80
C TRP A 144 5.69 13.08 17.93
N LYS A 145 6.87 13.27 17.33
CA LYS A 145 7.68 14.49 17.50
C LYS A 145 7.46 15.54 16.43
N VAL A 146 7.25 15.13 15.18
CA VAL A 146 7.18 16.07 14.05
C VAL A 146 5.74 16.43 13.75
N LEU A 147 4.86 15.43 13.66
CA LEU A 147 3.45 15.65 13.33
C LEU A 147 2.58 15.93 14.56
N VAL A 148 3.05 15.54 15.75
CA VAL A 148 2.31 15.69 17.02
C VAL A 148 0.93 15.01 16.93
N ILE A 149 0.90 13.83 16.31
CA ILE A 149 -0.31 13.01 16.12
C ILE A 149 -0.19 11.75 16.97
N GLU A 150 -1.23 11.46 17.75
CA GLU A 150 -1.34 10.23 18.52
C GLU A 150 -1.67 9.06 17.60
N ILE A 151 -0.90 7.98 17.71
CA ILE A 151 -1.14 6.71 17.01
C ILE A 151 -1.56 5.67 18.05
N PRO A 152 -2.58 4.83 17.76
CA PRO A 152 -2.97 3.74 18.64
C PRO A 152 -1.77 2.85 18.99
N LEU A 153 -1.45 2.75 20.28
CA LEU A 153 -0.43 1.82 20.78
C LEU A 153 -1.04 0.52 21.32
N GLY A 154 -2.38 0.40 21.32
CA GLY A 154 -3.07 -0.77 21.82
C GLY A 154 -2.73 -1.02 23.30
N PRO A 155 -2.21 -2.20 23.68
CA PRO A 155 -1.82 -2.48 25.06
C PRO A 155 -0.69 -1.60 25.58
N LEU A 156 0.06 -0.94 24.69
CA LEU A 156 1.20 -0.10 25.01
C LEU A 156 0.84 1.39 25.20
N ASN A 157 -0.44 1.74 25.28
CA ASN A 157 -0.90 3.12 25.49
C ASN A 157 -0.35 3.79 26.77
N PHE A 158 0.26 3.05 27.69
CA PHE A 158 0.89 3.60 28.91
C PHE A 158 2.30 4.20 28.69
N ILE A 159 2.87 4.09 27.48
CA ILE A 159 4.27 4.48 27.20
C ILE A 159 4.46 6.00 27.06
N TYR A 160 3.39 6.79 26.89
CA TYR A 160 3.44 8.25 26.93
C TYR A 160 2.10 8.86 27.35
#